data_AF-A0A1Y1QZR6-F1
#
_entry.id   AF-A0A1Y1QZR6-F1
#
_cell.length_a   1.000
_cell.length_b   1.000
_cell.length_c   1.000
_cell.angle_alpha   90.00
_cell.angle_beta   90.00
_cell.angle_gamma   90.00
#
_symmetry.space_group_name_H-M   'P 1'
#
loop_
_entity.id
_entity.type
_entity.pdbx_description
1 polymer ?
#
loop_
_entity_poly.entity_id
_entity_poly.type
_entity_poly.pdbx_seq_one_letter_code
_entity_poly.pdbx_strand_id
1 'polypeptide(L)' 'MNTTTEALNPFSLMMEPERVLQTMTQSQQLRSLRRHKLRPLDKPLIPYTSAALASRAAYDAMIDAQDLDAPDDVLLN' A
#
# COMPACT_ATOMS: atom_id res chain seq x y z
N MET A 1 1.88 -14.14 11.01
CA MET A 1 2.37 -13.72 12.33
C MET A 1 2.54 -12.20 12.27
N ASN A 2 1.66 -11.33 12.78
CA ASN A 2 0.69 -11.44 13.88
C ASN A 2 -0.55 -10.58 13.55
N THR A 3 -1.73 -11.15 13.69
CA THR A 3 -3.03 -10.46 13.59
C THR A 3 -3.28 -9.68 14.88
N THR A 4 -2.70 -8.48 15.00
CA THR A 4 -3.06 -7.52 16.07
C THR A 4 -4.28 -6.71 15.63
N THR A 5 -5.36 -7.41 15.31
CA THR A 5 -6.66 -6.86 14.92
C THR A 5 -7.64 -7.00 16.08
N GLU A 6 -7.24 -6.66 17.30
CA GLU A 6 -8.16 -6.68 18.44
C GLU A 6 -7.97 -5.42 19.31
N ALA A 7 -8.99 -4.55 19.29
CA ALA A 7 -9.36 -3.58 20.32
C ALA A 7 -8.66 -2.22 20.44
N LEU A 8 -8.00 -1.66 19.40
CA LEU A 8 -7.73 -0.21 19.39
C LEU A 8 -8.86 0.55 18.72
N ASN A 9 -9.42 1.55 19.41
CA ASN A 9 -10.43 2.44 18.84
C ASN A 9 -9.81 3.20 17.65
N PRO A 10 -10.34 3.05 16.42
CA PRO A 10 -9.76 3.68 15.23
C PRO A 10 -9.84 5.21 15.26
N PHE A 11 -10.71 5.76 16.11
CA PHE A 11 -10.90 7.20 16.29
C PHE A 11 -10.14 7.75 17.51
N SER A 12 -9.27 6.97 18.16
CA SER A 12 -8.48 7.45 19.30
C SER A 12 -7.64 8.70 18.96
N LEU A 13 -7.20 8.85 17.70
CA LEU A 13 -6.50 10.06 17.27
C LEU A 13 -7.42 11.29 17.27
N MET A 14 -8.71 11.11 17.00
CA MET A 14 -9.69 12.20 17.01
C MET A 14 -10.20 12.49 18.43
N MET A 15 -10.38 11.46 19.26
CA MET A 15 -10.92 11.60 20.61
C MET A 15 -9.87 12.00 21.66
N GLU A 16 -8.65 11.47 21.55
CA GLU A 16 -7.60 11.63 22.56
C GLU A 16 -6.21 11.81 21.89
N PRO A 17 -6.01 12.89 21.11
CA PRO A 17 -4.79 13.07 20.31
C PRO A 17 -3.51 13.08 21.17
N GLU A 18 -3.54 13.75 22.31
CA GLU A 18 -2.37 13.87 23.20
C GLU A 18 -1.90 12.51 23.73
N ARG A 19 -2.85 11.65 24.09
CA ARG A 19 -2.55 10.29 24.58
C ARG A 19 -1.90 9.45 23.49
N VAL A 20 -2.38 9.59 22.25
CA VAL A 20 -1.78 8.91 21.10
C VAL A 20 -0.35 9.40 20.88
N LEU A 21 -0.11 10.72 20.88
CA LEU A 21 1.22 11.30 20.71
C LEU A 21 2.21 10.88 21.81
N GLN A 22 1.77 10.85 23.07
CA GLN A 22 2.59 10.38 24.19
C GLN A 22 2.98 8.90 24.02
N THR A 23 2.00 8.05 23.67
CA THR A 23 2.21 6.62 23.44
C THR A 23 3.16 6.40 22.25
N MET A 24 2.96 7.13 21.15
CA MET A 24 3.84 7.08 19.98
C MET A 24 5.28 7.48 20.31
N THR A 25 5.46 8.50 21.14
CA THR A 25 6.80 8.97 21.57
C THR A 25 7.54 7.90 22.37
N GLN A 26 6.83 7.12 23.18
CA GLN A 26 7.38 6.05 24.00
C GLN A 26 7.59 4.73 23.23
N SER A 27 6.97 4.56 22.05
CA SER A 27 7.05 3.32 21.25
C SER A 27 8.45 3.09 20.68
N GLN A 28 9.12 2.02 21.13
CA GLN A 28 10.41 1.61 20.58
C GLN A 28 10.30 1.14 19.12
N GLN A 29 9.22 0.45 18.76
CA GLN A 29 8.99 -0.04 17.40
C GLN A 29 8.85 1.11 16.39
N LEU A 30 8.08 2.16 16.73
CA LEU A 30 7.96 3.34 15.85
C LEU A 30 9.30 4.09 15.75
N ARG A 31 10.07 4.14 16.84
CA ARG A 31 11.41 4.75 16.83
C ARG A 31 12.40 3.97 15.96
N SER A 32 12.34 2.64 15.92
CA SER A 32 13.19 1.85 15.02
C SER A 32 12.80 2.07 13.55
N LEU A 33 11.50 2.20 13.25
CA LEU A 33 11.03 2.49 11.88
C LEU A 33 11.57 3.82 11.33
N ARG A 34 11.69 4.86 12.15
CA ARG A 34 12.26 6.18 11.73
C ARG A 34 13.68 6.07 11.17
N ARG A 35 14.43 5.03 11.51
CA ARG A 35 15.81 4.81 11.03
C ARG A 35 15.86 4.03 9.71
N HIS A 36 14.76 3.40 9.30
CA HIS A 36 14.68 2.72 8.02
C HIS A 36 14.23 3.70 6.95
N LYS A 37 15.15 4.03 6.03
CA LYS A 37 14.77 4.68 4.78
C LYS A 37 14.18 3.61 3.86
N LEU A 38 12.89 3.34 4.03
CA LEU A 38 12.14 2.51 3.09
C LEU A 38 11.84 3.37 1.87
N ARG A 39 12.65 3.29 0.80
CA ARG A 39 12.19 3.86 -0.46
C ARG A 39 11.15 2.88 -1.00
N PRO A 40 9.95 3.34 -1.35
CA PRO A 40 8.90 2.49 -1.91
C PRO A 40 9.33 1.77 -3.20
N LEU A 41 10.47 2.13 -3.80
CA LEU A 41 11.06 1.53 -4.98
C LEU A 41 12.42 0.84 -4.74
N ASP A 42 12.93 0.78 -3.50
CA ASP A 42 14.20 0.08 -3.20
C ASP A 42 14.08 -1.43 -3.42
N LYS A 43 12.86 -1.98 -3.25
CA LYS A 43 12.55 -3.35 -3.61
C LYS A 43 11.70 -3.34 -4.88
N PRO A 44 12.11 -4.04 -5.94
CA PRO A 44 11.33 -4.07 -7.17
C PRO A 44 9.94 -4.68 -6.88
N LEU A 45 8.89 -3.92 -7.20
CA LEU A 45 7.49 -4.34 -7.06
C LEU A 45 7.19 -5.61 -7.86
N ILE A 46 7.85 -5.75 -9.02
CA ILE A 46 7.80 -6.92 -9.87
C ILE A 46 9.14 -7.64 -9.70
N PRO A 47 9.17 -8.88 -9.18
CA PRO A 47 10.39 -9.67 -9.10
C PRO A 47 11.05 -9.77 -10.48
N TYR A 48 12.38 -9.71 -10.55
CA TYR A 48 13.12 -9.85 -11.82
C TYR A 48 13.25 -11.31 -12.30
N THR A 49 12.31 -12.18 -11.91
CA THR A 49 12.29 -13.56 -12.41
C THR A 49 11.73 -13.59 -13.83
N SER A 50 12.17 -14.55 -14.64
CA SER A 50 11.70 -14.71 -16.02
C SER A 50 10.17 -14.82 -16.10
N ALA A 51 9.55 -15.55 -15.16
CA ALA A 51 8.11 -15.71 -15.09
C ALA A 51 7.36 -14.39 -14.78
N ALA A 52 7.90 -13.56 -13.88
CA ALA A 52 7.27 -12.28 -13.51
C ALA A 52 7.42 -11.22 -14.61
N LEU A 53 8.52 -11.25 -15.36
CA LEU A 53 8.69 -10.40 -16.54
C LEU A 53 7.74 -10.82 -17.68
N ALA A 54 7.57 -12.13 -17.89
CA ALA A 54 6.63 -12.65 -18.88
C ALA A 54 5.18 -12.31 -18.54
N SER A 55 4.77 -12.45 -17.26
CA SER A 55 3.42 -12.08 -16.83
C SER A 55 3.16 -10.58 -16.99
N ARG A 56 4.16 -9.73 -16.72
CA ARG A 56 4.06 -8.29 -16.95
C ARG A 56 3.85 -7.99 -18.43
N ALA A 57 4.70 -8.55 -19.30
CA ALA A 57 4.61 -8.31 -20.75
C ALA A 57 3.27 -8.79 -21.33
N ALA A 58 2.73 -9.91 -20.84
CA ALA A 58 1.42 -10.40 -21.24
C ALA A 58 0.28 -9.47 -20.80
N TYR A 59 0.38 -8.89 -19.60
CA TYR A 59 -0.60 -7.93 -19.10
C TYR A 59 -0.56 -6.62 -19.90
N ASP A 60 0.63 -6.07 -20.15
CA ASP A 60 0.80 -4.86 -20.95
C ASP A 60 0.19 -5.07 -22.36
N ALA A 61 0.46 -6.21 -23.00
CA ALA A 61 -0.12 -6.56 -24.30
C ALA A 61 -1.65 -6.72 -24.27
N MET A 62 -2.23 -7.19 -23.16
CA MET A 62 -3.68 -7.32 -23.00
C MET A 62 -4.35 -5.94 -22.88
N ILE A 63 -3.72 -5.01 -22.16
CA ILE A 63 -4.20 -3.63 -22.04
C ILE A 63 -4.10 -2.92 -23.40
N ASP A 64 -2.97 -3.05 -24.09
CA ASP A 64 -2.80 -2.45 -25.43
C ASP A 64 -3.78 -3.02 -26.45
N ALA A 65 -4.22 -4.28 -26.28
CA ALA A 65 -5.24 -4.92 -27.11
C ALA A 65 -6.68 -4.53 -26.72
N GLN A 66 -6.91 -3.98 -25.52
CA GLN A 66 -8.18 -3.37 -25.16
C GLN A 66 -8.19 -1.94 -25.72
N ASP A 67 -8.75 -1.77 -26.93
CA ASP A 67 -9.07 -0.45 -27.47
C ASP A 67 -9.97 0.31 -26.48
N LEU A 68 -9.45 1.40 -25.92
CA LEU A 68 -10.16 2.29 -24.99
C LEU A 68 -11.17 3.21 -25.69
N ASP A 69 -11.32 3.11 -27.02
CA ASP A 69 -12.25 3.91 -27.83
C ASP A 69 -13.73 3.45 -27.74
N ALA A 70 -14.08 2.60 -26.77
CA ALA A 70 -15.48 2.43 -26.40
C ALA A 70 -15.98 3.78 -25.82
N PRO A 71 -17.03 4.40 -26.40
CA PRO A 71 -17.52 5.69 -25.91
C PRO A 71 -17.87 5.60 -24.42
N ASP A 72 -17.54 6.65 -23.66
CA ASP A 72 -17.75 6.89 -22.22
C ASP A 72 -19.23 6.81 -21.74
N ASP A 73 -20.05 5.93 -22.31
CA ASP A 73 -21.49 5.82 -22.03
C ASP A 73 -21.80 4.99 -20.76
N VAL A 74 -20.77 4.60 -20.00
CA VAL A 74 -20.90 3.72 -18.81
C VAL A 74 -20.92 4.51 -17.49
N LEU A 75 -20.73 5.84 -17.49
CA LEU A 75 -20.71 6.66 -16.28
C LEU A 75 -22.05 7.35 -15.92
N LEU A 76 -23.16 6.88 -16.48
CA LEU A 76 -24.51 7.35 -16.13
C LEU A 76 -25.43 6.15 -15.90
N ASN A 77 -25.32 5.52 -14.73
CA ASN A 77 -26.41 4.82 -14.03
C ASN A 77 -26.08 4.69 -12.54
#